data_AF-A0A9X0JRU0-F1
#
_entry.id   AF-A0A9X0JRU0-F1
#
_cell.length_a   1.000
_cell.length_b   1.000
_cell.length_c   1.000
_cell.angle_alpha   90.00
_cell.angle_beta   90.00
_cell.angle_gamma   90.00
#
_symmetry.space_group_name_H-M   'P 1'
#
loop_
_entity.id
_entity.type
_entity.pdbx_description
1 polymer ?
#
loop_
_entity_poly.entity_id
_entity_poly.type
_entity_poly.pdbx_seq_one_letter_code
_entity_poly.pdbx_strand_id
1 'polypeptide(L)'
;MLKHLQLQFILLTIALISYISFCCIFLFIFPNYYFVSDFNIRLSSLIVETTVFISLLYSILSRKVKLGVFWVCITLAIGCFLIGNFISAFQVFNIELPIQNFNISDVFLLFFLFFFLFAFFYKIMMECNKWEKAYLLCDLCIVVTAIFTLEWYLFNKPSANILFLSIGDVFLSFIFPIIDLLLLLLGVTLIFRPAIFNAKSKLYIFTLVLTGLAITDYLYFYLQGDLSERSVIFLRCLYRVFLLFIAIAATIPRSASSRRNYFIINPVFGEKLLVIFPYLAVATLIGFTLKEQTSSATLITGNCIAFVFVLIRHTIVRMQNKDLTETLKVFNNQLE
;
A
#
# COMPACT_ATOMS: atom_id res chain seq x y z
N MET A 1 17.67 -8.90 -26.21
CA MET A 1 16.69 -8.40 -25.20
C MET A 1 16.66 -9.25 -23.93
N LEU A 2 16.52 -10.58 -24.01
CA LEU A 2 16.43 -11.49 -22.85
C LEU A 2 17.67 -11.45 -21.92
N LYS A 3 18.89 -11.47 -22.48
CA LYS A 3 20.16 -11.41 -21.72
C LYS A 3 20.29 -10.17 -20.83
N HIS A 4 19.88 -9.00 -21.32
CA HIS A 4 19.92 -7.74 -20.54
C HIS A 4 18.83 -7.66 -19.47
N LEU A 5 17.76 -8.44 -19.59
CA LEU A 5 16.69 -8.52 -18.60
C LEU A 5 17.12 -9.44 -17.44
N GLN A 6 17.72 -10.58 -17.79
CA GLN A 6 18.32 -11.52 -16.84
C GLN A 6 19.48 -10.88 -16.06
N LEU A 7 20.35 -10.12 -16.72
CA LEU A 7 21.45 -9.41 -16.05
C LEU A 7 20.93 -8.39 -15.03
N GLN A 8 19.90 -7.61 -15.40
CA GLN A 8 19.30 -6.62 -14.51
C GLN A 8 18.61 -7.28 -13.31
N PHE A 9 17.92 -8.40 -13.52
CA PHE A 9 17.34 -9.20 -12.44
C PHE A 9 18.42 -9.70 -11.48
N ILE A 10 19.51 -10.28 -12.01
CA ILE A 10 20.65 -10.77 -11.20
C ILE A 10 21.26 -9.63 -10.38
N LEU A 11 21.53 -8.48 -11.00
CA LEU A 11 22.09 -7.31 -10.32
C LEU A 11 21.18 -6.83 -9.17
N LEU A 12 19.87 -6.76 -9.39
CA LEU A 12 18.91 -6.36 -8.34
C LEU A 12 18.83 -7.39 -7.21
N THR A 13 18.89 -8.70 -7.52
CA THR A 13 18.91 -9.73 -6.49
C THR A 13 20.20 -9.69 -5.66
N ILE A 14 21.34 -9.42 -6.29
CA ILE A 14 22.62 -9.22 -5.59
C ILE A 14 22.54 -7.99 -4.70
N ALA A 15 21.99 -6.87 -5.20
CA ALA A 15 21.80 -5.65 -4.43
C ALA A 15 20.87 -5.86 -3.22
N LEU A 16 19.83 -6.69 -3.36
CA LEU A 16 18.93 -7.03 -2.26
C LEU A 16 19.66 -7.87 -1.20
N ILE A 17 20.40 -8.90 -1.60
CA ILE A 17 21.16 -9.74 -0.67
C ILE A 17 22.26 -8.93 0.03
N SER A 18 22.98 -8.09 -0.72
CA SER A 18 24.05 -7.26 -0.14
C SER A 18 23.49 -6.23 0.84
N TYR A 19 22.34 -5.61 0.52
CA TYR A 19 21.69 -4.65 1.41
C TYR A 19 21.19 -5.32 2.70
N ILE A 20 20.51 -6.47 2.60
CA ILE A 20 20.05 -7.21 3.79
C ILE A 20 21.23 -7.65 4.65
N SER A 21 22.28 -8.20 4.03
CA SER A 21 23.50 -8.60 4.74
C SER A 21 24.16 -7.43 5.45
N PHE A 22 24.30 -6.28 4.78
CA PHE A 22 24.82 -5.05 5.35
C PHE A 22 23.99 -4.59 6.56
N CYS A 23 22.65 -4.56 6.42
CA CYS A 23 21.75 -4.20 7.51
C CYS A 23 21.88 -5.15 8.70
N CYS A 24 21.92 -6.47 8.47
CA CYS A 24 22.09 -7.46 9.53
C CYS A 24 23.45 -7.32 10.25
N ILE A 25 24.54 -7.09 9.51
CA ILE A 25 25.87 -6.86 10.10
C ILE A 25 25.83 -5.65 11.04
N PHE A 26 25.30 -4.52 10.59
CA PHE A 26 25.25 -3.30 11.40
C PHE A 26 24.26 -3.36 12.57
N LEU A 27 23.19 -4.14 12.44
CA LEU A 27 22.21 -4.33 13.51
C LEU A 27 22.67 -5.30 14.60
N PHE A 28 23.38 -6.37 14.24
CA PHE A 28 23.74 -7.44 15.18
C PHE A 28 25.20 -7.41 15.65
N ILE A 29 26.15 -6.95 14.83
CA ILE A 29 27.59 -6.98 15.15
C ILE A 29 28.05 -5.67 15.83
N PHE A 30 27.41 -4.53 15.52
CA PHE A 30 27.76 -3.22 16.10
C PHE A 30 26.62 -2.62 16.96
N PRO A 31 26.16 -3.33 18.01
CA PRO A 31 24.98 -2.96 18.79
C PRO A 31 25.09 -1.64 19.59
N ASN A 32 26.32 -1.19 19.88
CA ASN A 32 26.59 -0.09 20.81
C ASN A 32 26.91 1.25 20.14
N TYR A 33 26.94 1.30 18.81
CA TYR A 33 27.25 2.52 18.05
C TYR A 33 26.02 2.98 17.25
N TYR A 34 24.96 3.40 17.95
CA TYR A 34 23.70 3.82 17.33
C TYR A 34 23.88 4.87 16.24
N PHE A 35 24.68 5.92 16.51
CA PHE A 35 24.95 6.98 15.54
C PHE A 35 25.62 6.46 14.25
N VAL A 36 26.58 5.55 14.38
CA VAL A 36 27.29 4.96 13.24
C VAL A 36 26.36 4.01 12.47
N SER A 37 25.52 3.26 13.17
CA SER A 37 24.54 2.35 12.55
C SER A 37 23.46 3.12 11.78
N ASP A 38 22.82 4.12 12.39
CA ASP A 38 21.76 4.90 11.74
C ASP A 38 22.29 5.72 10.55
N PHE A 39 23.46 6.36 10.66
CA PHE A 39 24.06 7.10 9.54
C PHE A 39 24.40 6.19 8.35
N ASN A 40 25.04 5.04 8.60
CA ASN A 40 25.38 4.09 7.55
C ASN A 40 24.14 3.48 6.89
N ILE A 41 23.07 3.26 7.67
CA ILE A 41 21.81 2.73 7.15
C ILE A 41 21.08 3.78 6.31
N ARG A 42 21.12 5.07 6.67
CA ARG A 42 20.57 6.14 5.83
C ARG A 42 21.32 6.27 4.51
N LEU A 43 22.65 6.26 4.54
CA LEU A 43 23.47 6.37 3.33
C LEU A 43 23.28 5.16 2.40
N SER A 44 23.29 3.95 2.96
CA SER A 44 23.00 2.73 2.19
C SER A 44 21.57 2.71 1.65
N SER A 45 20.60 3.25 2.38
CA SER A 45 19.21 3.38 1.90
C SER A 45 19.10 4.32 0.71
N LEU A 46 19.81 5.46 0.70
CA LEU A 46 19.88 6.34 -0.48
C LEU A 46 20.50 5.64 -1.70
N ILE A 47 21.55 4.84 -1.49
CA ILE A 47 22.13 4.02 -2.57
C ILE A 47 21.11 3.02 -3.10
N VAL A 48 20.36 2.35 -2.24
CA VAL A 48 19.30 1.43 -2.68
C VAL A 48 18.21 2.17 -3.44
N GLU A 49 17.71 3.28 -2.93
CA GLU A 49 16.65 4.07 -3.56
C GLU A 49 17.06 4.60 -4.94
N THR A 50 18.28 5.10 -5.07
CA THR A 50 18.86 5.51 -6.36
C THR A 50 18.98 4.32 -7.32
N THR A 51 19.42 3.14 -6.86
CA THR A 51 19.50 1.94 -7.72
C THR A 51 18.12 1.49 -8.22
N VAL A 52 17.10 1.54 -7.37
CA VAL A 52 15.70 1.22 -7.72
C VAL A 52 15.20 2.21 -8.76
N PHE A 53 15.39 3.51 -8.54
CA PHE A 53 14.95 4.57 -9.46
C PHE A 53 15.61 4.45 -10.84
N ILE A 54 16.95 4.31 -10.88
CA ILE A 54 17.70 4.13 -12.12
C ILE A 54 17.26 2.86 -12.85
N SER A 55 17.07 1.75 -12.13
CA SER A 55 16.60 0.49 -12.70
C SER A 55 15.21 0.63 -13.36
N LEU A 56 14.29 1.36 -12.73
CA LEU A 56 12.96 1.60 -13.29
C LEU A 56 13.02 2.51 -14.51
N LEU A 57 13.77 3.62 -14.44
CA LEU A 57 13.99 4.51 -15.59
C LEU A 57 14.60 3.76 -16.76
N TYR A 58 15.63 2.96 -16.52
CA TYR A 58 16.25 2.12 -17.54
C TYR A 58 15.26 1.11 -18.14
N SER A 59 14.36 0.53 -17.33
CA SER A 59 13.33 -0.40 -17.81
C SER A 59 12.30 0.26 -18.73
N ILE A 60 11.94 1.52 -18.44
CA ILE A 60 11.01 2.32 -19.25
C ILE A 60 11.69 2.79 -20.53
N LEU A 61 12.87 3.41 -20.43
CA LEU A 61 13.62 3.98 -21.57
C LEU A 61 14.03 2.89 -22.56
N SER A 62 14.43 1.71 -22.07
CA SER A 62 14.79 0.57 -22.91
C SER A 62 13.57 -0.15 -23.52
N ARG A 63 12.34 0.38 -23.33
CA ARG A 63 11.05 -0.23 -23.72
C ARG A 63 10.89 -1.68 -23.27
N LYS A 64 11.60 -2.10 -22.21
CA LYS A 64 11.49 -3.44 -21.61
C LYS A 64 10.12 -3.64 -20.96
N VAL A 65 9.54 -2.53 -20.54
CA VAL A 65 8.17 -2.43 -20.02
C VAL A 65 7.35 -1.59 -20.99
N LYS A 66 6.10 -1.97 -21.25
CA LYS A 66 5.18 -1.13 -22.06
C LYS A 66 4.97 0.17 -21.31
N LEU A 67 5.34 1.28 -21.94
CA LEU A 67 5.14 2.63 -21.41
C LEU A 67 3.64 2.81 -21.19
N GLY A 68 3.23 2.69 -19.93
CA GLY A 68 1.86 2.70 -19.49
C GLY A 68 1.80 3.48 -18.19
N VAL A 69 0.67 4.15 -17.97
CA VAL A 69 0.46 5.09 -16.85
C VAL A 69 0.91 4.49 -15.51
N PHE A 70 0.63 3.21 -15.26
CA PHE A 70 1.11 2.48 -14.07
C PHE A 70 2.62 2.66 -13.81
N TRP A 71 3.48 2.33 -14.78
CA TRP A 71 4.94 2.36 -14.57
C TRP A 71 5.52 3.78 -14.52
N VAL A 72 4.88 4.73 -15.21
CA VAL A 72 5.23 6.15 -15.12
C VAL A 72 4.93 6.66 -13.70
N CYS A 73 3.74 6.37 -13.18
CA CYS A 73 3.36 6.76 -11.82
C CYS A 73 4.24 6.10 -10.75
N ILE A 74 4.57 4.81 -10.89
CA ILE A 74 5.50 4.12 -9.95
C ILE A 74 6.89 4.76 -9.97
N THR A 75 7.39 5.14 -11.15
CA THR A 75 8.71 5.77 -11.26
C THR A 75 8.72 7.18 -10.68
N LEU A 76 7.65 7.95 -10.93
CA LEU A 76 7.45 9.27 -10.31
C LEU A 76 7.36 9.16 -8.79
N ALA A 77 6.59 8.19 -8.27
CA ALA A 77 6.49 7.95 -6.84
C ALA A 77 7.87 7.72 -6.23
N ILE A 78 8.65 6.77 -6.77
CA ILE A 78 9.99 6.45 -6.25
C ILE A 78 10.95 7.64 -6.38
N GLY A 79 10.82 8.45 -7.42
CA GLY A 79 11.55 9.72 -7.55
C GLY A 79 11.22 10.71 -6.43
N CYS A 80 9.93 10.89 -6.11
CA CYS A 80 9.50 11.70 -4.98
C CYS A 80 10.06 11.17 -3.64
N PHE A 81 10.00 9.85 -3.42
CA PHE A 81 10.54 9.24 -2.21
C PHE A 81 12.04 9.49 -2.04
N LEU A 82 12.82 9.34 -3.11
CA LEU A 82 14.25 9.60 -3.12
C LEU A 82 14.57 11.07 -2.80
N ILE A 83 13.84 12.02 -3.40
CA ILE A 83 14.01 13.45 -3.12
C ILE A 83 13.66 13.76 -1.65
N GLY A 84 12.57 13.19 -1.14
CA GLY A 84 12.16 13.34 0.26
C GLY A 84 13.24 12.86 1.23
N ASN A 85 13.77 11.65 1.01
CA ASN A 85 14.84 11.09 1.85
C ASN A 85 16.17 11.83 1.70
N PHE A 86 16.49 12.32 0.50
CA PHE A 86 17.67 13.16 0.31
C PHE A 86 17.57 14.42 1.16
N ILE A 87 16.44 15.14 1.09
CA ILE A 87 16.19 16.34 1.92
C ILE A 87 16.28 15.99 3.42
N SER A 88 15.62 14.92 3.85
CA SER A 88 15.63 14.47 5.25
C SER A 88 17.04 14.14 5.75
N ALA A 89 17.88 13.51 4.91
CA ALA A 89 19.24 13.17 5.26
C ALA A 89 20.11 14.40 5.56
N PHE A 90 19.87 15.53 4.89
CA PHE A 90 20.59 16.79 5.13
C PHE A 90 19.97 17.64 6.25
N GLN A 91 18.69 17.47 6.57
CA GLN A 91 18.03 18.21 7.66
C GLN A 91 18.54 17.81 9.06
N VAL A 92 18.99 16.58 9.25
CA VAL A 92 19.46 16.07 10.56
C VAL A 92 20.87 16.55 10.96
N PHE A 93 21.56 17.32 10.12
CA PHE A 93 22.83 17.96 10.52
C PHE A 93 22.65 19.12 11.52
N ASN A 94 21.43 19.59 11.76
CA ASN A 94 21.13 20.57 12.80
C ASN A 94 20.07 20.02 13.77
N ILE A 95 20.54 19.55 14.93
CA ILE A 95 19.89 19.56 16.26
C ILE A 95 18.53 18.79 16.38
N GLU A 96 18.60 17.72 17.17
CA GLU A 96 17.57 17.07 18.01
C GLU A 96 16.06 17.16 17.62
N LEU A 97 15.52 15.96 17.35
CA LEU A 97 14.12 15.50 17.24
C LEU A 97 13.11 16.24 18.15
N PRO A 98 11.87 16.50 17.68
CA PRO A 98 10.93 15.44 17.26
C PRO A 98 10.18 15.77 15.95
N ILE A 99 9.21 14.92 15.60
CA ILE A 99 8.20 15.10 14.55
C ILE A 99 7.23 16.23 14.98
N GLN A 100 7.80 17.39 15.27
CA GLN A 100 7.11 18.65 15.43
C GLN A 100 7.76 19.55 14.41
N ASN A 101 6.93 20.11 13.53
CA ASN A 101 7.27 20.89 12.33
C ASN A 101 7.25 20.05 11.05
N PHE A 102 6.09 20.07 10.39
CA PHE A 102 5.90 19.72 8.99
C PHE A 102 7.09 20.17 8.13
N ASN A 103 7.84 19.20 7.60
CA ASN A 103 9.03 19.46 6.82
C ASN A 103 8.75 19.30 5.33
N ILE A 104 9.58 19.95 4.50
CA ILE A 104 9.50 19.82 3.03
C ILE A 104 9.66 18.34 2.60
N SER A 105 10.42 17.54 3.35
CA SER A 105 10.55 16.09 3.13
C SER A 105 9.20 15.35 3.20
N ASP A 106 8.31 15.75 4.11
CA ASP A 106 7.00 15.11 4.30
C ASP A 106 6.08 15.35 3.10
N VAL A 107 6.20 16.50 2.44
CA VAL A 107 5.48 16.80 1.19
C VAL A 107 5.86 15.81 0.09
N PHE A 108 7.15 15.51 -0.05
CA PHE A 108 7.61 14.54 -1.04
C PHE A 108 7.19 13.11 -0.70
N LEU A 109 7.12 12.77 0.59
CA LEU A 109 6.57 11.49 1.05
C LEU A 109 5.07 11.37 0.70
N LEU A 110 4.29 12.44 0.92
CA LEU A 110 2.88 12.48 0.51
C LEU A 110 2.72 12.32 -1.01
N PHE A 111 3.56 12.97 -1.81
CA PHE A 111 3.55 12.77 -3.26
C PHE A 111 3.92 11.33 -3.66
N PHE A 112 4.90 10.72 -2.98
CA PHE A 112 5.21 9.29 -3.17
C PHE A 112 3.96 8.45 -2.96
N LEU A 113 3.28 8.59 -1.81
CA LEU A 113 2.10 7.79 -1.47
C LEU A 113 0.96 8.03 -2.46
N PHE A 114 0.72 9.29 -2.84
CA PHE A 114 -0.30 9.65 -3.82
C PHE A 114 -0.06 8.97 -5.18
N PHE A 115 1.13 9.12 -5.77
CA PHE A 115 1.44 8.52 -7.06
C PHE A 115 1.48 7.00 -7.00
N PHE A 116 1.92 6.43 -5.87
CA PHE A 116 1.99 5.00 -5.65
C PHE A 116 0.60 4.38 -5.60
N LEU A 117 -0.29 4.92 -4.75
CA LEU A 117 -1.69 4.50 -4.68
C LEU A 117 -2.39 4.68 -6.03
N PHE A 118 -2.22 5.85 -6.66
CA PHE A 118 -2.83 6.14 -7.96
C PHE A 118 -2.42 5.11 -9.02
N ALA A 119 -1.15 4.69 -9.04
CA ALA A 119 -0.69 3.67 -9.98
C ALA A 119 -1.49 2.38 -9.82
N PHE A 120 -1.58 1.84 -8.59
CA PHE A 120 -2.32 0.60 -8.33
C PHE A 120 -3.82 0.75 -8.60
N PHE A 121 -4.44 1.83 -8.13
CA PHE A 121 -5.85 2.10 -8.44
C PHE A 121 -6.10 2.15 -9.95
N TYR A 122 -5.30 2.91 -10.69
CA TYR A 122 -5.41 3.00 -12.14
C TYR A 122 -5.29 1.61 -12.79
N LYS A 123 -4.32 0.80 -12.36
CA LYS A 123 -4.08 -0.52 -12.93
C LYS A 123 -5.25 -1.47 -12.67
N ILE A 124 -5.83 -1.45 -11.46
CA ILE A 124 -7.00 -2.26 -11.13
C ILE A 124 -8.22 -1.77 -11.91
N MET A 125 -8.47 -0.46 -11.93
CA MET A 125 -9.60 0.16 -12.62
C MET A 125 -9.59 -0.05 -14.13
N MET A 126 -8.42 -0.18 -14.76
CA MET A 126 -8.33 -0.46 -16.20
C MET A 126 -8.68 -1.91 -16.57
N GLU A 127 -8.41 -2.87 -15.69
CA GLU A 127 -8.60 -4.30 -15.98
C GLU A 127 -9.95 -4.85 -15.45
N CYS A 128 -10.61 -4.13 -14.55
CA CYS A 128 -11.88 -4.55 -13.94
C CYS A 128 -13.12 -4.18 -14.79
N ASN A 129 -14.18 -4.97 -14.64
CA ASN A 129 -15.50 -4.68 -15.19
C ASN A 129 -16.19 -3.54 -14.44
N LYS A 130 -17.21 -2.90 -15.05
CA LYS A 130 -17.96 -1.78 -14.45
C LYS A 130 -18.45 -2.08 -13.02
N TRP A 131 -19.04 -3.26 -12.81
CA TRP A 131 -19.56 -3.68 -11.50
C TRP A 131 -18.44 -3.87 -10.48
N GLU A 132 -17.33 -4.47 -10.89
CA GLU A 132 -16.17 -4.71 -10.02
C GLU A 132 -15.50 -3.40 -9.56
N LYS A 133 -15.44 -2.39 -10.43
CA LYS A 133 -14.97 -1.05 -10.07
C LYS A 133 -15.86 -0.43 -8.99
N ALA A 134 -17.18 -0.56 -9.16
CA ALA A 134 -18.16 -0.03 -8.21
C ALA A 134 -18.06 -0.73 -6.84
N TYR A 135 -17.90 -2.05 -6.82
CA TYR A 135 -17.68 -2.78 -5.57
C TYR A 135 -16.39 -2.38 -4.89
N LEU A 136 -15.28 -2.29 -5.63
CA LEU A 136 -13.99 -1.95 -5.04
C LEU A 136 -14.00 -0.55 -4.40
N LEU A 137 -14.64 0.44 -5.06
CA LEU A 137 -14.80 1.78 -4.48
C LEU A 137 -15.67 1.75 -3.22
N CYS A 138 -16.78 1.02 -3.23
CA CYS A 138 -17.65 0.92 -2.06
C CYS A 138 -16.97 0.18 -0.90
N ASP A 139 -16.32 -0.94 -1.17
CA ASP A 139 -15.61 -1.75 -0.18
C ASP A 139 -14.50 -0.92 0.49
N LEU A 140 -13.80 -0.11 -0.29
CA LEU A 140 -12.83 0.85 0.21
C LEU A 140 -13.46 1.90 1.12
N CYS A 141 -14.56 2.54 0.69
CA CYS A 141 -15.25 3.53 1.52
C CYS A 141 -15.72 2.92 2.84
N ILE A 142 -16.25 1.69 2.82
CA ILE A 142 -16.70 0.98 4.03
C ILE A 142 -15.51 0.73 4.98
N VAL A 143 -14.45 0.11 4.48
CA VAL A 143 -13.29 -0.30 5.31
C VAL A 143 -12.57 0.92 5.86
N VAL A 144 -12.29 1.92 5.01
CA VAL A 144 -11.61 3.15 5.44
C VAL A 144 -12.46 3.86 6.48
N THR A 145 -13.76 4.03 6.27
CA THR A 145 -14.63 4.69 7.27
C THR A 145 -14.62 3.93 8.60
N ALA A 146 -14.77 2.61 8.56
CA ALA A 146 -14.90 1.81 9.77
C ALA A 146 -13.62 1.84 10.61
N ILE A 147 -12.47 1.59 9.99
CA ILE A 147 -11.20 1.53 10.70
C ILE A 147 -10.75 2.94 11.11
N PHE A 148 -10.91 3.95 10.24
CA PHE A 148 -10.62 5.34 10.59
C PHE A 148 -11.43 5.82 11.80
N THR A 149 -12.71 5.46 11.88
CA THR A 149 -13.54 5.80 13.05
C THR A 149 -13.00 5.17 14.32
N LEU A 150 -12.61 3.88 14.26
CA LEU A 150 -12.01 3.18 15.39
C LEU A 150 -10.69 3.81 15.81
N GLU A 151 -9.80 4.09 14.86
CA GLU A 151 -8.51 4.73 15.14
C GLU A 151 -8.68 6.11 15.75
N TRP A 152 -9.58 6.92 15.19
CA TRP A 152 -9.90 8.23 15.72
C TRP A 152 -10.38 8.16 17.17
N TYR A 153 -11.27 7.21 17.46
CA TYR A 153 -11.82 7.03 18.79
C TYR A 153 -10.77 6.53 19.80
N LEU A 154 -9.95 5.55 19.41
CA LEU A 154 -8.99 4.88 20.28
C LEU A 154 -7.74 5.73 20.55
N PHE A 155 -7.15 6.30 19.51
CA PHE A 155 -5.84 6.94 19.58
C PHE A 155 -5.94 8.46 19.73
N ASN A 156 -6.89 9.10 19.04
CA ASN A 156 -7.04 10.55 19.04
C ASN A 156 -8.10 11.05 20.03
N LYS A 157 -8.20 10.41 21.21
CA LYS A 157 -9.13 10.77 22.30
C LYS A 157 -9.50 12.26 22.25
N PRO A 158 -10.79 12.64 22.32
CA PRO A 158 -11.22 14.04 22.25
C PRO A 158 -10.68 14.94 23.38
N SER A 159 -9.89 14.38 24.31
CA SER A 159 -9.20 15.06 25.40
C SER A 159 -7.74 15.43 25.10
N ALA A 160 -7.16 15.00 23.97
CA ALA A 160 -5.84 15.49 23.57
C ALA A 160 -6.00 16.97 23.19
N ASN A 161 -5.12 17.81 23.71
CA ASN A 161 -5.05 19.25 23.47
C ASN A 161 -4.69 19.53 21.98
N ILE A 162 -5.59 19.19 21.04
CA ILE A 162 -5.42 19.37 19.58
C ILE A 162 -5.16 20.85 19.23
N LEU A 163 -5.53 21.77 20.13
CA LEU A 163 -5.23 23.20 20.03
C LEU A 163 -3.72 23.55 20.05
N PHE A 164 -2.84 22.66 20.52
CA PHE A 164 -1.39 22.91 20.59
C PHE A 164 -0.58 22.22 19.49
N LEU A 165 -1.21 21.39 18.64
CA LEU A 165 -0.54 20.75 17.51
C LEU A 165 -0.65 21.63 16.26
N SER A 166 0.40 21.64 15.42
CA SER A 166 0.31 22.33 14.14
C SER A 166 -0.71 21.64 13.23
N ILE A 167 -1.41 22.40 12.39
CA ILE A 167 -2.40 21.87 11.43
C ILE A 167 -1.76 20.78 10.54
N GLY A 168 -0.47 20.92 10.22
CA GLY A 168 0.30 19.94 9.45
C GLY A 168 0.48 18.62 10.20
N ASP A 169 0.83 18.65 11.49
CA ASP A 169 1.03 17.44 12.29
C ASP A 169 -0.28 16.68 12.50
N VAL A 170 -1.36 17.42 12.72
CA VAL A 170 -2.72 16.87 12.77
C VAL A 170 -3.07 16.19 11.45
N PHE A 171 -2.85 16.88 10.33
CA PHE A 171 -3.12 16.36 8.99
C PHE A 171 -2.31 15.10 8.65
N LEU A 172 -1.02 15.07 8.97
CA LEU A 172 -0.18 13.90 8.78
C LEU A 172 -0.65 12.72 9.63
N SER A 173 -1.02 12.97 10.89
CA SER A 173 -1.55 11.95 11.80
C SER A 173 -2.85 11.31 11.29
N PHE A 174 -3.60 12.00 10.43
CA PHE A 174 -4.78 11.45 9.76
C PHE A 174 -4.46 10.71 8.47
N ILE A 175 -3.56 11.25 7.66
CA ILE A 175 -3.35 10.75 6.30
C ILE A 175 -2.59 9.43 6.28
N PHE A 176 -1.55 9.27 7.10
CA PHE A 176 -0.76 8.05 7.08
C PHE A 176 -1.59 6.80 7.41
N PRO A 177 -2.39 6.76 8.50
CA PRO A 177 -3.22 5.59 8.78
C PRO A 177 -4.23 5.28 7.66
N ILE A 178 -4.88 6.31 7.10
CA ILE A 178 -5.79 6.11 5.95
C ILE A 178 -5.05 5.48 4.77
N ILE A 179 -3.86 5.97 4.46
CA ILE A 179 -3.06 5.47 3.34
C ILE A 179 -2.59 4.03 3.60
N ASP A 180 -2.16 3.70 4.81
CA ASP A 180 -1.74 2.33 5.17
C ASP A 180 -2.88 1.34 4.98
N LEU A 181 -4.09 1.72 5.39
CA LEU A 181 -5.29 0.92 5.19
C LEU A 181 -5.64 0.77 3.71
N LEU A 182 -5.48 1.83 2.91
CA LEU A 182 -5.65 1.76 1.46
C LEU A 182 -4.63 0.81 0.82
N LEU A 183 -3.37 0.86 1.24
CA LEU A 183 -2.31 -0.04 0.77
C LEU A 183 -2.62 -1.50 1.13
N LEU A 184 -3.04 -1.75 2.38
CA LEU A 184 -3.43 -3.08 2.84
C LEU A 184 -4.61 -3.62 2.03
N LEU A 185 -5.66 -2.81 1.86
CA LEU A 185 -6.84 -3.19 1.09
C LEU A 185 -6.49 -3.50 -0.36
N LEU A 186 -5.68 -2.65 -1.00
CA LEU A 186 -5.20 -2.90 -2.36
C LEU A 186 -4.40 -4.21 -2.43
N GLY A 187 -3.48 -4.44 -1.48
CA GLY A 187 -2.72 -5.69 -1.40
C GLY A 187 -3.62 -6.92 -1.30
N VAL A 188 -4.62 -6.88 -0.42
CA VAL A 188 -5.62 -7.94 -0.26
C VAL A 188 -6.45 -8.14 -1.54
N THR A 189 -6.88 -7.06 -2.19
CA THR A 189 -7.63 -7.16 -3.46
C THR A 189 -6.81 -7.80 -4.59
N LEU A 190 -5.49 -7.60 -4.62
CA LEU A 190 -4.61 -8.22 -5.61
C LEU A 190 -4.51 -9.75 -5.42
N ILE A 191 -4.48 -10.25 -4.17
CA ILE A 191 -4.47 -11.69 -3.86
C ILE A 191 -5.64 -12.40 -4.56
N PHE A 192 -6.80 -11.74 -4.50
CA PHE A 192 -8.05 -12.31 -4.97
C PHE A 192 -8.32 -12.07 -6.46
N ARG A 193 -7.47 -11.29 -7.15
CA ARG A 193 -7.64 -10.95 -8.56
C ARG A 193 -6.39 -11.29 -9.38
N PRO A 194 -6.12 -12.60 -9.61
CA PRO A 194 -4.89 -13.08 -10.24
C PRO A 194 -4.68 -12.57 -11.68
N ALA A 195 -5.73 -12.08 -12.35
CA ALA A 195 -5.71 -11.67 -13.75
C ALA A 195 -5.21 -10.23 -14.01
N ILE A 196 -5.08 -9.39 -12.98
CA ILE A 196 -4.71 -7.97 -13.13
C ILE A 196 -3.30 -7.81 -13.71
N PHE A 197 -2.39 -8.72 -13.33
CA PHE A 197 -1.05 -8.78 -13.86
C PHE A 197 -0.85 -10.03 -14.71
N ASN A 198 -0.25 -9.86 -15.89
CA ASN A 198 -0.02 -10.95 -16.84
C ASN A 198 0.87 -12.08 -16.29
N ALA A 199 1.62 -11.85 -15.21
CA ALA A 199 2.51 -12.84 -14.61
C ALA A 199 2.20 -12.99 -13.11
N LYS A 200 1.95 -14.23 -12.66
CA LYS A 200 1.66 -14.56 -11.25
C LYS A 200 2.74 -14.04 -10.31
N SER A 201 4.02 -14.16 -10.70
CA SER A 201 5.15 -13.66 -9.92
C SER A 201 5.08 -12.16 -9.67
N LYS A 202 4.65 -11.34 -10.64
CA LYS A 202 4.47 -9.89 -10.43
C LYS A 202 3.36 -9.61 -9.42
N LEU A 203 2.28 -10.37 -9.49
CA LEU A 203 1.16 -10.21 -8.58
C LEU A 203 1.52 -10.56 -7.13
N TYR A 204 2.20 -11.69 -6.91
CA TYR A 204 2.68 -12.06 -5.57
C TYR A 204 3.67 -11.05 -5.01
N ILE A 205 4.60 -10.55 -5.84
CA ILE A 205 5.54 -9.51 -5.43
C ILE A 205 4.78 -8.23 -5.05
N PHE A 206 3.86 -7.75 -5.87
CA PHE A 206 3.12 -6.52 -5.54
C PHE A 206 2.19 -6.67 -4.34
N THR A 207 1.60 -7.85 -4.16
CA THR A 207 0.84 -8.17 -2.94
C THR A 207 1.73 -8.06 -1.71
N LEU A 208 2.89 -8.70 -1.74
CA LEU A 208 3.86 -8.68 -0.65
C LEU A 208 4.35 -7.25 -0.38
N VAL A 209 4.61 -6.47 -1.42
CA VAL A 209 5.02 -5.07 -1.28
C VAL A 209 3.92 -4.22 -0.63
N LEU A 210 2.69 -4.30 -1.11
CA LEU A 210 1.59 -3.47 -0.58
C LEU A 210 1.24 -3.83 0.87
N THR A 211 1.07 -5.12 1.16
CA THR A 211 0.78 -5.59 2.52
C THR A 211 1.95 -5.35 3.46
N GLY A 212 3.17 -5.57 2.99
CA GLY A 212 4.38 -5.36 3.76
C GLY A 212 4.65 -3.90 4.09
N LEU A 213 4.47 -2.98 3.13
CA LEU A 213 4.57 -1.54 3.37
C LEU A 213 3.55 -1.09 4.40
N ALA A 214 2.27 -1.45 4.22
CA ALA A 214 1.21 -1.10 5.17
C ALA A 214 1.51 -1.59 6.61
N ILE A 215 1.98 -2.82 6.78
CA ILE A 215 2.34 -3.35 8.10
C ILE A 215 3.54 -2.60 8.68
N THR A 216 4.55 -2.32 7.87
CA THR A 216 5.79 -1.66 8.34
C THR A 216 5.53 -0.22 8.74
N ASP A 217 4.75 0.51 7.95
CA ASP A 217 4.37 1.89 8.22
C ASP A 217 3.47 1.97 9.46
N TYR A 218 2.51 1.06 9.60
CA TYR A 218 1.66 0.98 10.79
C TYR A 218 2.48 0.72 12.07
N LEU A 219 3.40 -0.26 12.03
CA LEU A 219 4.30 -0.56 13.16
C LEU A 219 5.22 0.62 13.46
N TYR A 220 5.73 1.31 12.44
CA TYR A 220 6.57 2.48 12.61
C TYR A 220 5.76 3.62 13.25
N PHE A 221 4.61 3.99 12.71
CA PHE A 221 3.83 5.12 13.16
C PHE A 221 3.31 4.95 14.60
N TYR A 222 2.75 3.78 14.93
CA TYR A 222 2.10 3.57 16.23
C TYR A 222 3.03 3.05 17.32
N LEU A 223 4.09 2.31 16.98
CA LEU A 223 4.95 1.67 17.97
C LEU A 223 6.35 2.28 18.07
N GLN A 224 6.73 3.25 17.24
CA GLN A 224 8.09 3.84 17.31
C GLN A 224 8.44 4.40 18.69
N GLY A 225 7.46 4.90 19.47
CA GLY A 225 7.68 5.37 20.83
C GLY A 225 7.99 4.28 21.86
N ASP A 226 7.47 3.07 21.65
CA ASP A 226 7.61 1.92 22.55
C ASP A 226 8.68 0.91 22.06
N LEU A 227 9.08 1.00 20.80
CA LEU A 227 10.04 0.12 20.17
C LEU A 227 11.48 0.51 20.54
N SER A 228 12.33 -0.51 20.67
CA SER A 228 13.77 -0.26 20.77
C SER A 228 14.29 0.44 19.51
N GLU A 229 15.31 1.28 19.67
CA GLU A 229 16.02 1.93 18.56
C GLU A 229 16.39 0.97 17.42
N ARG A 230 16.78 -0.28 17.76
CA ARG A 230 17.11 -1.32 16.78
C ARG A 230 15.91 -1.76 15.95
N SER A 231 14.74 -1.89 16.58
CA SER A 231 13.51 -2.26 15.91
C SER A 231 13.07 -1.16 14.92
N VAL A 232 13.25 0.11 15.29
CA VAL A 232 12.97 1.26 14.42
C VAL A 232 13.88 1.25 13.19
N ILE A 233 15.18 1.02 13.39
CA ILE A 233 16.14 0.88 12.29
C ILE A 233 15.77 -0.32 11.39
N PHE A 234 15.39 -1.46 11.98
CA PHE A 234 14.98 -2.64 11.22
C PHE A 234 13.75 -2.37 10.33
N LEU A 235 12.72 -1.69 10.85
CA LEU A 235 11.54 -1.28 10.06
C LEU A 235 11.95 -0.38 8.88
N ARG A 236 12.87 0.57 9.11
CA ARG A 236 13.42 1.41 8.05
C ARG A 236 14.11 0.57 6.96
N CYS A 237 14.91 -0.42 7.32
CA CYS A 237 15.55 -1.32 6.36
C CYS A 237 14.51 -2.11 5.55
N LEU A 238 13.50 -2.65 6.24
CA LEU A 238 12.46 -3.49 5.66
C LEU A 238 11.65 -2.72 4.59
N TYR A 239 11.37 -1.45 4.83
CA TYR A 239 10.76 -0.56 3.85
C TYR A 239 11.51 -0.52 2.50
N ARG A 240 12.86 -0.45 2.52
CA ARG A 240 13.69 -0.39 1.30
C ARG A 240 13.74 -1.74 0.57
N VAL A 241 13.62 -2.85 1.31
CA VAL A 241 13.50 -4.19 0.70
C VAL A 241 12.25 -4.26 -0.17
N PHE A 242 11.12 -3.69 0.26
CA PHE A 242 9.92 -3.62 -0.57
C PHE A 242 10.10 -2.76 -1.83
N LEU A 243 10.82 -1.64 -1.74
CA LEU A 243 11.14 -0.83 -2.92
C LEU A 243 11.98 -1.60 -3.93
N LEU A 244 12.96 -2.39 -3.47
CA LEU A 244 13.75 -3.27 -4.34
C LEU A 244 12.87 -4.33 -5.03
N PHE A 245 11.90 -4.90 -4.33
CA PHE A 245 10.96 -5.84 -4.93
C PHE A 245 10.15 -5.22 -6.08
N ILE A 246 9.80 -3.93 -6.02
CA ILE A 246 9.16 -3.22 -7.14
C ILE A 246 10.06 -3.20 -8.38
N ALA A 247 11.34 -2.86 -8.22
CA ALA A 247 12.30 -2.87 -9.32
C ALA A 247 12.49 -4.28 -9.89
N ILE A 248 12.55 -5.31 -9.02
CA ILE A 248 12.62 -6.72 -9.45
C ILE A 248 11.38 -7.08 -10.27
N ALA A 249 10.17 -6.69 -9.83
CA ALA A 249 8.93 -6.94 -10.55
C ALA A 249 8.90 -6.31 -11.95
N ALA A 250 9.58 -5.16 -12.14
CA ALA A 250 9.73 -4.52 -13.45
C ALA A 250 10.54 -5.36 -14.44
N THR A 251 11.54 -6.11 -13.94
CA THR A 251 12.41 -6.97 -14.77
C THR A 251 11.78 -8.30 -15.15
N ILE A 252 10.68 -8.73 -14.53
CA ILE A 252 10.04 -9.99 -14.91
C ILE A 252 9.45 -9.84 -16.33
N PRO A 253 9.84 -10.67 -17.31
CA PRO A 253 9.36 -10.54 -18.67
C PRO A 253 7.86 -10.76 -18.73
N ARG A 254 7.20 -10.14 -19.70
CA ARG A 254 5.85 -10.57 -20.07
C ARG A 254 5.99 -11.98 -20.61
N SER A 255 5.38 -12.97 -19.96
CA SER A 255 5.40 -14.34 -20.45
C SER A 255 4.83 -14.35 -21.87
N ALA A 256 5.71 -14.49 -22.86
CA ALA A 256 5.30 -14.83 -24.21
C ALA A 256 4.60 -16.18 -24.10
N SER A 257 3.38 -16.30 -24.61
CA SER A 257 2.56 -17.53 -24.63
C SER A 257 1.85 -17.97 -23.34
N SER A 258 1.60 -17.07 -22.37
CA SER A 258 0.32 -17.26 -21.66
C SER A 258 -0.75 -16.90 -22.68
N ARG A 259 -1.32 -17.91 -23.38
CA ARG A 259 -2.74 -17.81 -23.74
C ARG A 259 -3.43 -17.20 -22.53
N ARG A 260 -4.44 -16.35 -22.72
CA ARG A 260 -5.43 -16.12 -21.66
C ARG A 260 -6.09 -17.49 -21.38
N ASN A 261 -5.34 -18.43 -20.82
CA ASN A 261 -5.89 -19.48 -20.04
C ASN A 261 -6.43 -18.68 -18.88
N TYR A 262 -7.72 -18.40 -18.97
CA TYR A 262 -8.59 -18.35 -17.82
C TYR A 262 -8.38 -19.66 -17.06
N PHE A 263 -7.19 -19.85 -16.48
CA PHE A 263 -6.99 -20.78 -15.41
C PHE A 263 -7.71 -20.09 -14.28
N ILE A 264 -8.98 -20.45 -14.19
CA ILE A 264 -9.82 -20.29 -13.03
C ILE A 264 -9.02 -20.99 -11.92
N ILE A 265 -8.10 -20.27 -11.27
CA ILE A 265 -7.77 -20.55 -9.88
C ILE A 265 -9.13 -20.42 -9.24
N ASN A 266 -9.77 -21.54 -8.94
CA ASN A 266 -11.14 -21.59 -8.46
C ASN A 266 -11.18 -20.72 -7.20
N PRO A 267 -11.56 -19.43 -7.29
CA PRO A 267 -11.24 -18.48 -6.25
C PRO A 267 -12.36 -18.55 -5.21
N VAL A 268 -12.99 -19.71 -5.02
CA VAL A 268 -14.19 -19.88 -4.20
C VAL A 268 -13.94 -19.38 -2.78
N PHE A 269 -12.72 -19.54 -2.27
CA PHE A 269 -12.32 -18.97 -0.99
C PHE A 269 -12.07 -17.46 -1.05
N GLY A 270 -11.33 -16.99 -2.07
CA GLY A 270 -10.97 -15.58 -2.20
C GLY A 270 -12.14 -14.65 -2.53
N GLU A 271 -13.06 -15.10 -3.38
CA GLU A 271 -14.29 -14.38 -3.74
C GLU A 271 -15.20 -14.23 -2.52
N LYS A 272 -15.34 -15.29 -1.72
CA LYS A 272 -16.09 -15.25 -0.46
C LYS A 272 -15.42 -14.30 0.55
N LEU A 273 -14.09 -14.34 0.68
CA LEU A 273 -13.36 -13.52 1.64
C LEU A 273 -13.41 -12.03 1.28
N LEU A 274 -13.30 -11.68 0.00
CA LEU A 274 -13.42 -10.31 -0.50
C LEU A 274 -14.83 -9.75 -0.23
N VAL A 275 -15.86 -10.58 -0.37
CA VAL A 275 -17.23 -10.19 -0.02
C VAL A 275 -17.40 -9.99 1.49
N ILE A 276 -16.77 -10.81 2.32
CA ILE A 276 -16.91 -10.78 3.78
C ILE A 276 -16.13 -9.61 4.41
N PHE A 277 -14.96 -9.26 3.86
CA PHE A 277 -14.02 -8.34 4.49
C PHE A 277 -14.62 -6.96 4.87
N PRO A 278 -15.38 -6.25 4.00
CA PRO A 278 -16.02 -4.99 4.38
C PRO A 278 -17.05 -5.14 5.50
N TYR A 279 -17.82 -6.24 5.49
CA TYR A 279 -18.79 -6.51 6.55
C TYR A 279 -18.11 -6.83 7.88
N LEU A 280 -16.96 -7.51 7.84
CA LEU A 280 -16.18 -7.80 9.03
C LEU A 280 -15.65 -6.50 9.66
N ALA A 281 -15.17 -5.55 8.86
CA ALA A 281 -14.75 -4.24 9.35
C ALA A 281 -15.90 -3.49 10.05
N VAL A 282 -17.09 -3.49 9.46
CA VAL A 282 -18.29 -2.88 10.06
C VAL A 282 -18.74 -3.63 11.31
N ALA A 283 -18.73 -4.96 11.30
CA ALA A 283 -19.07 -5.77 12.46
C ALA A 283 -18.13 -5.49 13.64
N THR A 284 -16.83 -5.30 13.37
CA THR A 284 -15.86 -4.88 14.39
C THR A 284 -16.19 -3.50 14.94
N LEU A 285 -16.50 -2.51 14.10
CA LEU A 285 -16.88 -1.16 14.55
C LEU A 285 -18.15 -1.20 15.42
N ILE A 286 -19.20 -1.89 14.98
CA ILE A 286 -20.46 -2.03 15.73
C ILE A 286 -20.21 -2.77 17.04
N GLY A 287 -19.50 -3.90 17.01
CA GLY A 287 -19.17 -4.69 18.19
C GLY A 287 -18.37 -3.90 19.21
N PHE A 288 -17.42 -3.09 18.75
CA PHE A 288 -16.66 -2.18 19.61
C PHE A 288 -17.55 -1.11 20.24
N THR A 289 -18.42 -0.49 19.44
CA THR A 289 -19.38 0.52 19.92
C THR A 289 -20.33 -0.04 20.99
N LEU A 290 -20.81 -1.27 20.80
CA LEU A 290 -21.66 -1.96 21.77
C LEU A 290 -20.90 -2.32 23.06
N LYS A 291 -19.65 -2.79 22.93
CA LYS A 291 -18.80 -3.15 24.08
C LYS A 291 -18.46 -1.94 24.94
N GLU A 292 -18.10 -0.82 24.32
CA GLU A 292 -17.72 0.40 25.04
C GLU A 292 -18.93 1.02 25.78
N GLN A 293 -20.16 0.72 25.34
CA GLN A 293 -21.41 1.31 25.87
C GLN A 293 -21.36 2.85 25.90
N THR A 294 -20.59 3.48 25.01
CA THR A 294 -20.44 4.93 24.98
C THR A 294 -21.43 5.57 24.01
N SER A 295 -22.05 6.67 24.43
CA SER A 295 -22.81 7.56 23.55
C SER A 295 -21.89 8.49 22.75
N SER A 296 -20.71 8.01 22.34
CA SER A 296 -19.73 8.87 21.67
C SER A 296 -20.25 9.25 20.29
N ALA A 297 -20.32 10.55 20.03
CA ALA A 297 -20.81 11.07 18.76
C ALA A 297 -19.95 10.57 17.58
N THR A 298 -18.66 10.32 17.80
CA THR A 298 -17.72 9.82 16.80
C THR A 298 -18.03 8.38 16.37
N LEU A 299 -18.21 7.45 17.31
CA LEU A 299 -18.57 6.06 16.98
C LEU A 299 -19.95 5.98 16.35
N ILE A 300 -20.93 6.74 16.84
CA ILE A 300 -22.28 6.78 16.26
C ILE A 300 -22.23 7.30 14.83
N THR A 301 -21.55 8.42 14.59
CA THR A 301 -21.42 9.02 13.25
C THR A 301 -20.70 8.08 12.29
N GLY A 302 -19.60 7.46 12.70
CA GLY A 302 -18.88 6.50 11.87
C GLY A 302 -19.70 5.25 11.54
N ASN A 303 -20.49 4.73 12.49
CA ASN A 303 -21.43 3.63 12.23
C ASN A 303 -22.50 4.03 11.21
N CYS A 304 -23.08 5.23 11.34
CA CYS A 304 -24.07 5.72 10.38
C CYS A 304 -23.49 5.84 8.97
N ILE A 305 -22.30 6.42 8.82
CA ILE A 305 -21.63 6.57 7.51
C ILE A 305 -21.29 5.20 6.93
N ALA A 306 -20.71 4.30 7.73
CA ALA A 306 -20.39 2.94 7.30
C ALA A 306 -21.65 2.18 6.85
N PHE A 307 -22.76 2.33 7.58
CA PHE A 307 -24.05 1.74 7.24
C PHE A 307 -24.59 2.28 5.89
N VAL A 308 -24.48 3.59 5.65
CA VAL A 308 -24.87 4.18 4.35
C VAL A 308 -24.06 3.55 3.21
N PHE A 309 -22.75 3.39 3.36
CA PHE A 309 -21.94 2.73 2.34
C PHE A 309 -22.31 1.26 2.14
N VAL A 310 -22.67 0.54 3.20
CA VAL A 310 -23.22 -0.83 3.09
C VAL A 310 -24.52 -0.85 2.29
N LEU A 311 -25.44 0.11 2.50
CA LEU A 311 -26.67 0.21 1.71
C LEU A 311 -26.40 0.51 0.24
N ILE A 312 -25.44 1.40 -0.05
CA ILE A 312 -25.01 1.70 -1.43
C ILE A 312 -24.47 0.41 -2.08
N ARG A 313 -23.60 -0.33 -1.37
CA ARG A 313 -23.07 -1.61 -1.84
C ARG A 313 -24.19 -2.62 -2.14
N HIS A 314 -25.17 -2.78 -1.24
CA HIS A 314 -26.33 -3.66 -1.48
C HIS A 314 -27.15 -3.24 -2.70
N THR A 315 -27.28 -1.95 -2.93
CA THR A 315 -27.98 -1.42 -4.11
C THR A 315 -27.24 -1.79 -5.39
N ILE A 316 -25.91 -1.69 -5.41
CA ILE A 316 -25.08 -2.11 -6.55
C ILE A 316 -25.25 -3.61 -6.83
N VAL A 317 -25.27 -4.46 -5.79
CA VAL A 317 -25.55 -5.91 -5.93
C VAL A 317 -26.89 -6.16 -6.59
N ARG A 318 -27.93 -5.45 -6.15
CA ARG A 318 -29.26 -5.57 -6.73
C ARG A 318 -29.28 -5.17 -8.20
N MET A 319 -28.57 -4.09 -8.56
CA MET A 319 -28.48 -3.63 -9.94
C MET A 319 -27.76 -4.66 -10.83
N GLN A 320 -26.65 -5.24 -10.36
CA GLN A 320 -25.94 -6.28 -11.10
C GLN A 320 -26.81 -7.53 -11.31
N ASN A 321 -27.53 -7.98 -10.27
CA ASN A 321 -28.41 -9.15 -10.39
C ASN A 321 -29.55 -8.92 -11.38
N LYS A 322 -30.09 -7.69 -11.45
CA LYS A 322 -31.12 -7.34 -12.43
C LYS A 322 -30.58 -7.40 -13.86
N ASP A 323 -29.41 -6.83 -14.11
CA ASP A 323 -28.71 -6.84 -15.40
C ASP A 323 -28.41 -8.28 -15.88
N LEU A 324 -27.93 -9.13 -14.96
CA LEU A 324 -27.71 -10.56 -15.24
C LEU A 324 -29.01 -11.30 -15.57
N THR A 325 -30.09 -11.02 -14.83
CA THR A 325 -31.40 -11.67 -15.06
C THR A 325 -32.00 -11.27 -16.41
N GLU A 326 -31.90 -10.00 -16.79
CA GLU A 326 -32.35 -9.52 -18.10
C GLU A 326 -31.55 -10.16 -19.24
N THR A 327 -30.22 -10.24 -19.09
CA THR A 327 -29.34 -10.91 -20.06
C THR A 327 -29.68 -12.39 -20.21
N LEU A 328 -29.93 -13.10 -19.11
CA LEU A 328 -30.33 -14.52 -19.13
C LEU A 328 -31.69 -14.73 -19.82
N LYS A 329 -32.66 -13.83 -19.61
CA LYS A 329 -33.96 -13.90 -20.28
C LYS A 329 -33.84 -13.73 -21.79
N VAL A 330 -33.03 -12.76 -22.25
CA VAL A 330 -32.78 -12.57 -23.69
C VAL A 330 -32.12 -13.80 -24.30
N PHE A 331 -31.16 -14.40 -23.60
CA PHE A 331 -30.47 -15.59 -24.09
C PHE A 331 -31.41 -16.81 -24.18
N ASN A 332 -32.28 -17.03 -23.19
CA ASN A 332 -33.28 -18.09 -23.24
C ASN A 332 -34.27 -17.90 -24.40
N ASN A 333 -34.74 -16.67 -24.62
CA ASN A 333 -35.65 -16.36 -25.74
C ASN A 333 -35.01 -16.52 -27.14
N GLN A 334 -33.68 -16.65 -27.24
CA GLN A 334 -32.96 -16.94 -28.49
C GLN A 334 -32.74 -18.44 -28.72
N LEU A 335 -32.93 -19.26 -27.68
CA LEU A 335 -32.77 -20.71 -27.73
C LEU A 335 -34.10 -21.44 -27.95
N GLU A 336 -35.22 -20.80 -27.62
CA GLU A 336 -36.59 -21.17 -28.04
C GLU A 336 -36.89 -20.62 -29.44
#